data_AF-A0A7S2SAB3-F1
#
_entry.id   AF-A0A7S2SAB3-F1
#
_cell.length_a   1.000
_cell.length_b   1.000
_cell.length_c   1.000
_cell.angle_alpha   90.00
_cell.angle_beta   90.00
_cell.angle_gamma   90.00
#
_symmetry.space_group_name_H-M   'P 1'
#
loop_
_entity.id
_entity.type
_entity.pdbx_description
1 polymer ?
#
loop_
_entity_poly.entity_id
_entity_poly.type
_entity_poly.pdbx_seq_one_letter_code
_entity_poly.pdbx_strand_id
1 'polypeptide(L)'
;REAAWWAKLSLQLHFLKKESNYGPWFDSLPEQMNTPIHWTNMLEELQYSHLQQSVDSQKTLWKDQFETIRKDPTMDKSLSYDNFVWGCEMARSRAFSGSYSGSAFSLAPFLFTLLFMTVYLGF
;
A
#
# COMPACT_ATOMS: atom_id res chain seq x y z
N ARG A 1 7.60 -15.12 8.37
CA ARG A 1 6.83 -15.53 7.18
C ARG A 1 7.41 -14.83 5.96
N GLU A 2 7.96 -15.60 5.03
CA GLU A 2 8.41 -15.15 3.71
C GLU A 2 7.16 -14.84 2.86
N ALA A 3 6.58 -13.67 3.08
CA ALA A 3 5.52 -13.12 2.24
C ALA A 3 6.02 -11.81 1.66
N ALA A 4 5.60 -11.51 0.43
CA ALA A 4 5.93 -10.24 -0.21
C ALA A 4 5.43 -9.06 0.65
N TRP A 5 6.14 -7.94 0.59
CA TRP A 5 5.84 -6.77 1.43
C TRP A 5 4.40 -6.26 1.26
N TRP A 6 3.87 -6.29 0.03
CA TRP A 6 2.50 -5.85 -0.27
C TRP A 6 1.45 -6.80 0.33
N ALA A 7 1.75 -8.09 0.38
CA ALA A 7 0.88 -9.08 1.03
C ALA A 7 0.85 -8.86 2.54
N LYS A 8 2.02 -8.61 3.15
CA LYS A 8 2.12 -8.28 4.59
C LYS A 8 1.31 -7.02 4.92
N LEU A 9 1.43 -5.98 4.10
CA LEU A 9 0.66 -4.75 4.28
C LEU A 9 -0.84 -5.00 4.11
N SER A 10 -1.26 -5.80 3.14
CA SER A 10 -2.67 -6.19 2.98
C SER A 10 -3.24 -6.89 4.23
N LEU A 11 -2.48 -7.80 4.85
CA LEU A 11 -2.91 -8.46 6.09
C LEU A 11 -3.01 -7.48 7.26
N GLN A 12 -2.05 -6.56 7.34
CA GLN A 12 -2.07 -5.51 8.35
C GLN A 12 -3.29 -4.60 8.18
N LEU A 13 -3.63 -4.21 6.94
CA LEU A 13 -4.83 -3.41 6.68
C LEU A 13 -6.10 -4.14 7.10
N HIS A 14 -6.22 -5.44 6.83
CA HIS A 14 -7.36 -6.25 7.29
C HIS A 14 -7.48 -6.28 8.82
N PHE A 15 -6.35 -6.41 9.53
CA PHE A 15 -6.33 -6.38 10.99
C PHE A 15 -6.73 -4.99 11.53
N LEU A 16 -6.11 -3.93 11.02
CA LEU A 16 -6.36 -2.55 11.44
C LEU A 16 -7.78 -2.07 11.13
N LYS A 17 -8.42 -2.59 10.08
CA LYS A 17 -9.82 -2.27 9.75
C LYS A 17 -10.80 -2.71 10.86
N LYS A 18 -10.40 -3.65 11.71
CA LYS A 18 -11.18 -4.09 12.89
C LYS A 18 -10.96 -3.22 14.12
N GLU A 19 -9.93 -2.39 14.12
CA GLU A 19 -9.63 -1.48 15.20
C GLU A 19 -10.39 -0.16 15.04
N SER A 20 -11.02 0.32 16.11
CA SER A 20 -11.82 1.55 16.10
C SER A 20 -10.99 2.82 15.82
N ASN A 21 -9.69 2.80 16.11
CA ASN A 21 -8.84 3.98 16.06
C ASN A 21 -8.55 4.47 14.64
N TYR A 22 -8.73 3.62 13.63
CA TYR A 22 -8.43 3.95 12.24
C TYR A 22 -9.68 4.15 11.38
N GLY A 23 -10.89 4.09 11.96
CA GLY A 23 -12.17 4.21 11.26
C GLY A 23 -12.20 5.36 10.25
N PRO A 24 -11.98 6.63 10.69
CA PRO A 24 -12.03 7.78 9.78
C PRO A 24 -11.02 7.71 8.61
N TRP A 25 -9.88 7.07 8.82
CA TRP A 25 -8.89 6.88 7.75
C TRP A 25 -9.37 5.82 6.76
N PHE A 26 -9.90 4.69 7.24
CA PHE A 26 -10.48 3.66 6.38
C PHE A 26 -11.72 4.16 5.61
N ASP A 27 -12.55 5.00 6.22
CA ASP A 27 -13.72 5.61 5.59
C ASP A 27 -13.33 6.54 4.42
N SER A 28 -12.10 7.05 4.42
CA SER A 28 -11.57 7.86 3.31
C SER A 28 -11.05 7.03 2.13
N LEU A 29 -10.91 5.71 2.30
CA LEU A 29 -10.40 4.83 1.26
C LEU A 29 -11.54 4.38 0.33
N PRO A 30 -11.26 4.20 -0.97
CA PRO A 30 -12.24 3.66 -1.88
C PRO A 30 -12.57 2.21 -1.50
N GLU A 31 -13.86 1.87 -1.48
CA GLU A 31 -14.30 0.49 -1.22
C GLU A 31 -13.86 -0.47 -2.32
N GLN A 32 -13.82 0.02 -3.57
CA GLN A 32 -13.38 -0.75 -4.73
C GLN A 32 -12.48 0.09 -5.63
N MET A 33 -11.46 -0.56 -6.18
CA MET A 33 -10.56 0.06 -7.15
C MET A 33 -10.94 -0.37 -8.56
N ASN A 34 -10.87 0.56 -9.51
CA ASN A 34 -11.02 0.24 -10.92
C ASN A 34 -9.66 -0.09 -11.56
N THR A 35 -8.99 -1.13 -11.07
CA THR A 35 -7.75 -1.62 -11.68
C THR A 35 -8.03 -2.65 -12.78
N PRO A 36 -7.09 -2.87 -13.71
CA PRO A 36 -7.24 -3.90 -14.74
C PRO A 36 -7.52 -5.32 -14.22
N ILE A 37 -7.27 -5.59 -12.94
CA ILE A 37 -7.60 -6.88 -12.31
C ILE A 37 -9.10 -7.15 -12.32
N HIS A 38 -9.92 -6.09 -12.21
CA HIS A 38 -11.38 -6.17 -12.14
C HIS A 38 -12.05 -6.03 -13.51
N TRP A 39 -11.29 -5.84 -14.59
CA TRP A 39 -11.84 -5.69 -15.93
C TRP A 39 -12.19 -7.06 -16.52
N THR A 40 -13.47 -7.27 -16.84
CA THR A 40 -13.94 -8.53 -17.42
C THR A 40 -13.71 -8.57 -18.94
N ASN A 41 -14.18 -7.56 -19.67
CA ASN A 41 -14.21 -7.57 -21.14
C ASN A 41 -13.28 -6.51 -21.77
N MET A 42 -12.93 -5.47 -21.02
CA MET A 42 -12.14 -4.33 -21.53
C MET A 42 -10.70 -4.71 -21.87
N LEU A 43 -10.17 -5.78 -21.25
CA LEU A 43 -8.81 -6.25 -21.52
C LEU A 43 -8.68 -6.84 -22.93
N GLU A 44 -9.71 -7.54 -23.41
CA GLU A 44 -9.75 -8.13 -24.76
C GLU A 44 -9.88 -7.03 -25.83
N GLU A 45 -10.74 -6.03 -25.57
CA GLU A 45 -10.93 -4.87 -26.43
C GLU A 45 -9.66 -4.04 -26.63
N LEU A 46 -8.77 -4.02 -25.63
CA LEU A 46 -7.52 -3.25 -25.70
C LEU A 46 -6.55 -3.77 -26.76
N GLN A 47 -6.76 -5.00 -27.26
CA GLN A 47 -5.89 -5.68 -28.25
C GLN A 47 -4.40 -5.68 -27.87
N TYR A 48 -4.08 -5.60 -26.57
CA TYR A 48 -2.72 -5.48 -26.06
C TYR A 48 -2.37 -6.65 -25.13
N SER A 49 -1.84 -7.71 -25.73
CA SER A 49 -1.57 -9.00 -25.06
C SER A 49 -0.60 -8.90 -23.89
N HIS A 50 0.36 -7.98 -23.91
CA HIS A 50 1.31 -7.81 -22.80
C HIS A 50 0.63 -7.37 -21.50
N LEU A 51 -0.38 -6.49 -21.57
CA LEU A 51 -1.14 -6.10 -20.39
C LEU A 51 -1.98 -7.27 -19.88
N GLN A 52 -2.64 -8.01 -20.76
CA GLN A 52 -3.41 -9.20 -20.40
C GLN A 52 -2.53 -10.20 -19.64
N GLN A 53 -1.39 -10.57 -20.22
CA GLN A 53 -0.42 -11.48 -19.59
C GLN A 53 0.08 -10.97 -18.24
N SER A 54 0.33 -9.66 -18.12
CA SER A 54 0.77 -9.04 -16.86
C SER A 54 -0.32 -9.10 -15.79
N VAL A 55 -1.58 -8.83 -16.16
CA VAL A 55 -2.73 -8.90 -15.26
C VAL A 55 -2.97 -10.35 -14.82
N ASP A 56 -2.94 -11.31 -15.74
CA ASP A 56 -3.12 -12.73 -15.43
C ASP A 56 -2.01 -13.29 -14.53
N SER A 57 -0.77 -12.87 -14.79
CA SER A 57 0.37 -13.20 -13.94
C SER A 57 0.19 -12.63 -12.53
N GLN A 58 -0.29 -11.38 -12.42
CA GLN A 58 -0.55 -10.75 -11.13
C GLN A 58 -1.70 -11.41 -10.37
N LYS A 59 -2.80 -11.76 -11.05
CA LYS A 59 -3.93 -12.51 -10.48
C LYS A 59 -3.47 -13.85 -9.91
N THR A 60 -2.70 -14.60 -10.70
CA THR A 60 -2.14 -15.89 -10.28
C THR A 60 -1.22 -15.74 -9.08
N LEU A 61 -0.26 -14.80 -9.13
CA LEU A 61 0.66 -14.54 -8.03
C LEU A 61 -0.06 -14.20 -6.72
N TRP A 62 -1.09 -13.35 -6.78
CA TRP A 62 -1.85 -12.95 -5.60
C TRP A 62 -2.69 -14.09 -5.04
N LYS A 63 -3.28 -14.90 -5.92
CA LYS A 63 -4.03 -16.08 -5.52
C LYS A 63 -3.13 -17.09 -4.82
N ASP A 64 -1.97 -17.40 -5.38
CA ASP A 64 -1.02 -18.34 -4.78
C ASP A 64 -0.50 -17.86 -3.43
N GLN A 65 -0.22 -16.56 -3.31
CA GLN A 65 0.19 -15.95 -2.06
C GLN A 65 -0.94 -16.01 -1.01
N PHE A 66 -2.17 -15.73 -1.40
CA PHE A 66 -3.35 -15.82 -0.52
C PHE A 66 -3.57 -17.24 -0.02
N GLU A 67 -3.54 -18.23 -0.92
CA GLU A 67 -3.70 -19.65 -0.55
C GLU A 67 -2.57 -20.11 0.37
N THR A 68 -1.35 -19.63 0.16
CA THR A 68 -0.21 -19.91 1.06
C THR A 68 -0.45 -19.33 2.45
N ILE A 69 -0.96 -18.10 2.53
CA ILE A 69 -1.29 -17.44 3.80
C ILE A 69 -2.46 -18.16 4.50
N ARG A 70 -3.48 -18.58 3.75
CA ARG A 70 -4.68 -19.22 4.26
C ARG A 70 -4.44 -20.61 4.85
N LYS A 71 -3.40 -21.31 4.38
CA LYS A 71 -2.95 -22.59 4.97
C LYS A 71 -2.40 -22.42 6.39
N ASP A 72 -2.03 -21.21 6.80
CA ASP A 72 -1.52 -20.98 8.13
C ASP A 72 -2.66 -21.03 9.18
N PRO A 73 -2.56 -21.88 10.21
CA PRO A 73 -3.61 -22.05 11.20
C PRO A 73 -3.86 -20.81 12.07
N THR A 74 -2.89 -19.89 12.17
CA THR A 74 -3.08 -18.64 12.94
C THR A 74 -3.75 -17.55 12.10
N MET A 75 -4.02 -17.80 10.82
CA MET A 75 -4.61 -16.79 9.95
C MET A 75 -6.09 -16.61 10.29
N ASP A 76 -6.51 -15.35 10.31
CA ASP A 76 -7.90 -14.98 10.48
C ASP A 76 -8.76 -15.52 9.33
N LYS A 77 -9.68 -16.43 9.66
CA LYS A 77 -10.57 -17.10 8.70
C LYS A 77 -11.60 -16.16 8.08
N SER A 78 -11.79 -14.96 8.65
CA SER A 78 -12.69 -13.94 8.08
C SER A 78 -12.06 -13.14 6.94
N LEU A 79 -10.76 -13.31 6.66
CA LEU A 79 -10.12 -12.71 5.49
C LEU A 79 -10.63 -13.40 4.21
N SER A 80 -11.42 -12.69 3.41
CA SER A 80 -11.81 -13.12 2.07
C SER A 80 -10.71 -12.80 1.05
N TYR A 81 -10.74 -13.49 -0.09
CA TYR A 81 -9.83 -13.20 -1.19
C TYR A 81 -10.03 -11.77 -1.72
N ASP A 82 -11.28 -11.30 -1.82
CA ASP A 82 -11.58 -9.95 -2.29
C ASP A 82 -11.01 -8.87 -1.37
N ASN A 83 -11.10 -9.06 -0.04
CA ASN A 83 -10.50 -8.16 0.94
C ASN A 83 -8.96 -8.18 0.86
N PHE A 84 -8.38 -9.35 0.58
CA PHE A 84 -6.94 -9.46 0.36
C PHE A 84 -6.51 -8.73 -0.93
N VAL A 85 -7.25 -8.90 -2.03
CA VAL A 85 -7.00 -8.19 -3.28
C VAL A 85 -7.11 -6.67 -3.07
N TRP A 86 -8.17 -6.20 -2.42
CA TRP A 86 -8.34 -4.79 -2.07
C TRP A 86 -7.15 -4.25 -1.26
N GLY A 87 -6.69 -5.00 -0.25
CA GLY A 87 -5.53 -4.60 0.55
C GLY A 87 -4.24 -4.55 -0.26
N CYS A 88 -4.06 -5.46 -1.22
CA CYS A 88 -2.92 -5.45 -2.15
C CYS A 88 -2.98 -4.24 -3.09
N GLU A 89 -4.17 -3.84 -3.55
CA GLU A 89 -4.38 -2.66 -4.37
C GLU A 89 -4.10 -1.36 -3.59
N MET A 90 -4.58 -1.28 -2.35
CA MET A 90 -4.25 -0.17 -1.44
C MET A 90 -2.74 -0.06 -1.22
N ALA A 91 -2.08 -1.19 -0.94
CA ALA A 91 -0.63 -1.25 -0.77
C ALA A 91 0.10 -0.74 -2.00
N ARG A 92 -0.27 -1.16 -3.22
CA ARG A 92 0.47 -0.79 -4.43
C ARG A 92 0.16 0.60 -4.96
N SER A 93 -1.03 1.12 -4.70
CA SER A 93 -1.44 2.46 -5.19
C SER A 93 -1.10 3.59 -4.21
N ARG A 94 -0.96 3.29 -2.91
CA ARG A 94 -0.82 4.30 -1.86
C ARG A 94 0.43 4.15 -0.99
N ALA A 95 1.15 3.03 -1.05
CA ALA A 95 2.42 2.94 -0.33
C ALA A 95 3.48 3.81 -1.00
N PHE A 96 4.12 4.66 -0.21
CA PHE A 96 5.29 5.42 -0.66
C PHE A 96 6.50 4.48 -0.73
N SER A 97 7.11 4.38 -1.91
CA SER A 97 8.33 3.59 -2.15
C SER A 97 9.63 4.38 -1.92
N GLY A 98 9.53 5.63 -1.48
CA GLY A 98 10.68 6.46 -1.11
C GLY A 98 11.24 6.06 0.25
N SER A 99 12.56 6.21 0.43
CA SER A 99 13.18 6.13 1.76
C SER A 99 12.50 7.15 2.68
N TYR A 100 11.83 6.68 3.72
CA TYR A 100 11.26 7.54 4.74
C TYR A 100 12.38 8.34 5.41
N SER A 101 12.60 9.58 4.97
CA SER A 101 13.43 10.55 5.68
C SER A 101 12.55 11.29 6.68
N GLY A 102 12.01 10.57 7.66
CA GLY A 102 11.36 11.19 8.82
C GLY A 102 12.41 11.85 9.69
N SER A 103 12.90 13.02 9.28
CA SER A 103 13.58 13.92 10.20
C SER A 103 12.50 14.55 11.06
N ALA A 104 12.52 14.31 12.37
CA ALA A 104 11.92 15.25 13.31
C ALA A 104 12.47 16.66 12.98
N PHE A 105 11.65 17.70 13.15
CA PHE A 105 12.02 19.08 12.86
C PHE A 105 13.46 19.38 13.32
N SER A 106 14.36 19.61 12.36
CA SER A 106 15.77 19.87 12.66
C SER A 106 15.93 21.37 12.91
N LEU A 107 16.25 21.74 14.15
CA LEU A 107 16.48 23.13 14.55
C LEU A 107 17.80 23.70 13.99
N ALA A 108 18.74 22.83 13.59
CA ALA A 108 20.08 23.19 13.13
C ALA A 108 20.11 24.16 11.92
N PRO A 109 19.37 23.93 10.82
CA PRO A 109 19.35 24.88 9.70
C PRO A 109 18.79 26.25 10.08
N PHE A 110 17.84 26.31 11.03
CA PHE A 110 17.27 27.58 11.50
C PHE A 110 18.27 28.36 12.35
N LEU A 111 18.99 27.68 13.26
CA LEU A 111 20.06 28.30 14.05
C LEU A 111 21.23 28.78 13.18
N PHE A 112 21.59 27.99 12.17
CA PHE A 112 22.61 28.39 11.20
C PHE A 112 22.20 29.66 10.44
N THR A 113 20.94 29.72 9.99
CA THR A 113 20.42 30.89 9.27
C THR A 113 20.35 32.13 10.17
N LEU A 114 19.94 31.96 11.43
CA LEU A 114 19.92 33.04 12.42
C LEU A 114 21.33 33.62 12.64
N LEU A 115 22.34 32.75 12.82
CA LEU A 115 23.72 33.16 13.01
C LEU A 115 24.26 33.92 11.79
N PHE A 116 23.92 33.48 10.58
CA PHE A 116 24.27 34.21 9.37
C PHE A 116 23.60 35.59 9.30
N MET A 117 22.32 35.69 9.69
CA MET A 117 21.63 36.98 9.74
C MET A 117 22.22 37.93 10.79
N THR A 118 22.58 37.44 11.98
CA THR A 118 23.19 38.29 13.02
C THR A 118 24.56 38.80 12.57
N VAL A 119 25.38 37.95 11.95
CA VAL A 119 26.68 38.34 11.39
C VAL A 119 26.51 39.34 10.24
N TYR A 120 25.54 39.13 9.35
CA TYR A 120 25.28 40.03 8.23
C TYR A 120 24.76 41.41 8.66
N LEU A 121 23.90 41.46 9.68
CA LEU A 121 23.30 42.69 10.20
C LEU A 121 24.19 43.43 11.22
N GLY A 122 25.32 42.83 11.63
CA GLY A 122 26.30 43.47 12.51
C GLY A 122 25.87 43.59 13.97
N PHE A 123 25.03 42.67 14.44
CA PHE A 123 24.67 42.53 15.86
C PHE A 123 25.69 41.68 16.63
#